data_AF-A0A7S0F6T5-F1
#
_entry.id   AF-A0A7S0F6T5-F1
#
_cell.length_a   1.000
_cell.length_b   1.000
_cell.length_c   1.000
_cell.angle_alpha   90.00
_cell.angle_beta   90.00
_cell.angle_gamma   90.00
#
_symmetry.space_group_name_H-M   'P 1'
#
loop_
_entity.id
_entity.type
_entity.pdbx_description
1 polymer ?
#
loop_
_entity_poly.entity_id
_entity_poly.type
_entity_poly.pdbx_seq_one_letter_code
_entity_poly.pdbx_strand_id
1 'polypeptide(L)'
;HHVVHTQAAVHGCNVTITYSPDFYPPTINDPQLFDDFSKSVGALVAEDGQLTDIEPTMGAEDFSFVAESIPSTFFLLGQGSGMDPPTNYGLHHPNFALDESVMHRGVELHVNLALRGLVKLAMDLESSSADESTASEL
;
A
#
# COMPACT_ATOMS: atom_id res chain seq x y z
N HIS A 1 15.29 -24.67 -0.72
CA HIS A 1 15.31 -26.07 -1.18
C HIS A 1 16.30 -26.97 -0.42
N HIS A 2 17.44 -26.46 0.09
CA HIS A 2 18.48 -27.27 0.76
C HIS A 2 17.95 -28.24 1.85
N VAL A 3 17.09 -27.77 2.77
CA VAL A 3 16.50 -28.62 3.82
C VAL A 3 15.77 -29.83 3.23
N VAL A 4 14.92 -29.61 2.23
CA VAL A 4 14.10 -30.65 1.60
C VAL A 4 14.97 -31.68 0.88
N HIS A 5 16.02 -31.25 0.16
CA HIS A 5 16.95 -32.16 -0.49
C HIS A 5 17.76 -32.99 0.50
N THR A 6 18.26 -32.39 1.57
CA THR A 6 19.01 -33.11 2.60
C THR A 6 18.14 -34.17 3.28
N GLN A 7 16.89 -33.84 3.59
CA GLN A 7 15.95 -34.81 4.16
C GLN A 7 15.67 -35.96 3.19
N ALA A 8 15.42 -35.67 1.91
CA ALA A 8 15.20 -36.72 0.91
C ALA A 8 16.41 -37.67 0.79
N ALA A 9 17.63 -37.13 0.77
CA ALA A 9 18.86 -37.90 0.65
C ALA A 9 19.11 -38.85 1.84
N VAL A 10 18.84 -38.40 3.08
CA VAL A 10 18.97 -39.25 4.29
C VAL A 10 18.05 -40.47 4.22
N HIS A 11 16.91 -40.36 3.54
CA HIS A 11 15.96 -41.45 3.34
C HIS A 11 16.14 -42.22 2.02
N GLY A 12 17.19 -41.92 1.24
CA GLY A 12 17.42 -42.58 -0.06
C GLY A 12 16.39 -42.22 -1.13
N CYS A 13 15.70 -41.08 -0.98
CA CYS A 13 14.67 -40.60 -1.89
C CYS A 13 15.21 -39.48 -2.81
N ASN A 14 14.58 -39.34 -3.98
CA ASN A 14 14.72 -38.15 -4.83
C ASN A 14 13.54 -37.21 -4.60
N VAL A 15 13.79 -35.90 -4.76
CA VAL A 15 12.74 -34.87 -4.64
C VAL A 15 12.87 -33.84 -5.76
N THR A 16 11.72 -33.47 -6.31
CA THR A 16 11.57 -32.36 -7.26
C THR A 16 10.72 -31.28 -6.58
N ILE A 17 11.21 -30.04 -6.59
CA ILE A 17 10.49 -28.89 -6.03
C ILE A 17 10.08 -27.99 -7.18
N THR A 18 8.78 -27.75 -7.27
CA THR A 18 8.17 -26.81 -8.21
C THR A 18 7.55 -25.66 -7.44
N TYR A 19 7.88 -24.45 -7.85
CA TYR A 19 7.26 -23.23 -7.34
C TYR A 19 6.17 -22.80 -8.32
N SER A 20 5.00 -22.43 -7.81
CA SER A 20 3.96 -21.83 -8.65
C SER A 20 4.41 -20.42 -9.06
N PRO A 21 4.18 -20.00 -10.32
CA PRO A 21 4.33 -18.59 -10.70
C PRO A 21 3.22 -17.70 -10.12
N ASP A 22 2.14 -18.30 -9.62
CA ASP A 22 0.99 -17.58 -9.04
C ASP A 22 1.32 -17.14 -7.61
N PHE A 23 2.08 -16.05 -7.50
CA PHE A 23 2.34 -15.38 -6.22
C PHE A 23 2.07 -13.89 -6.35
N TYR A 24 1.64 -13.31 -5.22
CA TYR A 24 1.46 -11.88 -5.08
C TYR A 24 2.75 -11.32 -4.50
N PRO A 25 3.38 -10.32 -5.15
CA PRO A 25 4.47 -9.60 -4.52
C PRO A 25 3.98 -8.90 -3.24
N PRO A 26 4.89 -8.52 -2.33
CA PRO A 26 4.50 -7.73 -1.17
C PRO A 26 3.98 -6.36 -1.63
N THR A 27 2.85 -5.91 -1.05
CA THR A 27 2.37 -4.54 -1.26
C THR A 27 3.23 -3.58 -0.46
N ILE A 28 4.17 -2.92 -1.15
CA ILE A 28 5.13 -2.00 -0.54
C ILE A 28 4.77 -0.58 -1.00
N ASN A 29 4.59 0.33 -0.05
CA ASN A 29 4.49 1.76 -0.34
C ASN A 29 5.84 2.29 -0.80
N ASP A 30 5.86 3.04 -1.90
CA ASP A 30 7.05 3.76 -2.32
C ASP A 30 7.46 4.74 -1.22
N PRO A 31 8.68 4.60 -0.65
CA PRO A 31 9.06 5.35 0.55
C PRO A 31 9.15 6.85 0.28
N GLN A 32 9.62 7.24 -0.91
CA GLN A 32 9.78 8.65 -1.26
C GLN A 32 8.42 9.31 -1.47
N LEU A 33 7.54 8.71 -2.28
CA LEU A 33 6.18 9.20 -2.51
C LEU A 33 5.39 9.26 -1.19
N PHE A 34 5.56 8.26 -0.33
CA PHE A 34 4.90 8.24 0.97
C PHE A 34 5.37 9.39 1.87
N ASP A 35 6.67 9.53 2.09
CA ASP A 35 7.22 10.56 2.99
C ASP A 35 7.04 11.98 2.46
N ASP A 36 7.24 12.21 1.16
CA ASP A 36 7.20 13.55 0.56
C ASP A 36 5.76 14.05 0.34
N PHE A 37 4.78 13.15 0.19
CA PHE A 37 3.44 13.52 -0.23
C PHE A 37 2.33 12.77 0.51
N SER A 38 2.20 11.46 0.30
CA SER A 38 0.98 10.72 0.66
C SER A 38 0.74 10.71 2.17
N LYS A 39 1.79 10.69 2.99
CA LYS A 39 1.70 10.75 4.46
C LYS A 39 1.01 12.03 4.93
N SER A 40 1.40 13.18 4.37
CA SER A 40 0.80 14.47 4.73
C SER A 40 -0.67 14.54 4.34
N VAL A 41 -1.04 13.98 3.18
CA VAL A 41 -2.43 13.94 2.70
C VAL A 41 -3.27 13.01 3.56
N GLY A 42 -2.75 11.83 3.91
CA GLY A 42 -3.43 10.90 4.81
C GLY A 42 -3.67 11.50 6.20
N ALA A 43 -2.69 12.22 6.74
CA ALA A 43 -2.82 12.90 8.02
C ALA A 43 -3.93 13.97 8.03
N LEU A 44 -4.20 14.67 6.91
CA LEU A 44 -5.29 15.65 6.82
C LEU A 44 -6.68 15.03 7.01
N VAL A 45 -6.84 13.76 6.64
CA VAL A 45 -8.13 13.05 6.63
C VAL A 45 -8.33 12.17 7.87
N ALA A 46 -7.25 11.95 8.63
CA ALA A 46 -7.29 11.26 9.91
C ALA A 46 -8.06 12.08 10.96
N GLU A 47 -8.72 11.41 11.91
CA GLU A 47 -9.57 12.07 12.91
C GLU A 47 -8.78 12.97 13.86
N ASP A 48 -7.60 12.54 14.28
CA ASP A 48 -6.69 13.25 15.17
C ASP A 48 -5.57 13.98 14.42
N GLY A 49 -5.63 14.00 13.09
CA GLY A 49 -4.60 14.57 12.24
C GLY A 49 -3.32 13.72 12.15
N GLN A 50 -3.35 12.46 12.61
CA GLN A 50 -2.19 11.57 12.61
C GLN A 50 -2.47 10.24 11.92
N LEU A 51 -1.50 9.77 11.14
CA LEU A 51 -1.55 8.42 10.60
C LEU A 51 -1.02 7.44 11.65
N THR A 52 -1.74 6.35 11.82
CA THR A 52 -1.31 5.23 12.66
C THR A 52 -0.43 4.30 11.83
N ASP A 53 0.82 4.14 12.24
CA ASP A 53 1.67 3.09 11.69
C ASP A 53 1.14 1.72 12.12
N ILE A 54 1.07 0.80 11.16
CA ILE A 54 0.64 -0.58 11.40
C ILE A 54 1.78 -1.53 11.09
N GLU A 55 1.83 -2.64 11.82
CA GLU A 55 2.72 -3.75 11.48
C GLU A 55 2.32 -4.35 10.13
N PRO A 56 3.28 -4.82 9.32
CA PRO A 56 2.98 -5.56 8.09
C PRO A 56 2.05 -6.74 8.38
N THR A 57 1.05 -6.91 7.51
CA THR A 57 0.10 -8.02 7.64
C THR A 57 0.55 -9.21 6.79
N MET A 58 0.07 -10.42 7.12
CA MET A 58 0.29 -11.62 6.31
C MET A 58 -0.66 -11.73 5.09
N GLY A 59 -1.55 -10.75 4.90
CA GLY A 59 -2.49 -10.72 3.78
C GLY A 59 -1.78 -10.41 2.45
N ALA A 60 -2.31 -10.97 1.36
CA ALA A 60 -1.90 -10.66 0.00
C ALA A 60 -2.91 -9.70 -0.64
N GLU A 61 -2.45 -8.81 -1.51
CA GLU A 61 -3.26 -7.79 -2.18
C GLU A 61 -2.76 -7.60 -3.62
N ASP A 62 -3.64 -7.61 -4.62
CA ASP A 62 -3.24 -7.53 -6.04
C ASP A 62 -2.75 -6.14 -6.45
N PHE A 63 -3.07 -5.10 -5.66
CA PHE A 63 -2.47 -3.78 -5.82
C PHE A 63 -0.93 -3.83 -5.79
N SER A 64 -0.33 -4.86 -5.19
CA SER A 64 1.11 -5.12 -5.25
C SER A 64 1.67 -5.12 -6.68
N PHE A 65 0.95 -5.62 -7.68
CA PHE A 65 1.40 -5.59 -9.07
C PHE A 65 1.47 -4.17 -9.65
N VAL A 66 0.57 -3.28 -9.22
CA VAL A 66 0.63 -1.85 -9.55
C VAL A 66 1.81 -1.21 -8.85
N ALA A 67 2.00 -1.49 -7.57
CA ALA A 67 3.08 -0.95 -6.76
C ALA A 67 4.49 -1.38 -7.23
N GLU A 68 4.63 -2.55 -7.84
CA GLU A 68 5.90 -2.97 -8.50
C GLU A 68 6.18 -2.20 -9.79
N SER A 69 5.14 -1.68 -10.45
CA SER A 69 5.26 -1.06 -11.77
C SER A 69 5.51 0.45 -11.69
N ILE A 70 4.88 1.14 -10.73
CA ILE A 70 4.95 2.60 -10.58
C ILE A 70 4.95 3.00 -9.10
N PRO A 71 5.58 4.14 -8.72
CA PRO A 71 5.52 4.66 -7.36
C PRO A 71 4.07 4.78 -6.88
N SER A 72 3.76 4.07 -5.81
CA SER A 72 2.38 3.88 -5.34
C SER A 72 2.32 3.90 -3.82
N THR A 73 1.16 4.28 -3.27
CA THR A 73 0.90 4.21 -1.83
C THR A 73 -0.47 3.60 -1.58
N PHE A 74 -0.52 2.68 -0.63
CA PHE A 74 -1.68 1.96 -0.14
C PHE A 74 -1.95 2.35 1.32
N PHE A 75 -3.22 2.55 1.64
CA PHE A 75 -3.68 2.95 2.97
C PHE A 75 -4.76 1.99 3.45
N LEU A 76 -4.76 1.68 4.75
CA LEU A 76 -5.89 1.04 5.41
C LEU A 76 -6.79 2.10 6.04
N LEU A 77 -8.08 2.01 5.78
CA LEU A 77 -9.08 2.82 6.46
C LEU A 77 -9.52 2.10 7.75
N GLY A 78 -9.22 2.70 8.90
CA GLY A 78 -9.71 2.21 10.19
C GLY A 78 -11.24 2.33 10.25
N GLN A 79 -11.92 1.18 10.33
CA GLN A 79 -13.39 1.10 10.40
C GLN A 79 -13.91 0.37 11.64
N GLY A 80 -13.02 -0.22 12.44
CA GLY A 80 -13.42 -0.91 13.67
C GLY A 80 -13.90 0.09 14.71
N SER A 81 -15.20 0.14 14.94
CA SER A 81 -15.85 0.95 15.96
C SER A 81 -16.50 0.05 17.00
N GLY A 82 -16.41 0.43 18.27
CA GLY A 82 -17.00 -0.32 19.39
C GLY A 82 -18.54 -0.29 19.42
N MET A 83 -19.18 -0.19 18.24
CA MET A 83 -20.62 -0.17 18.05
C MET A 83 -21.26 -1.54 18.31
N ASP A 84 -22.59 -1.55 18.39
CA ASP A 84 -23.42 -2.74 18.45
C ASP A 84 -24.37 -2.77 17.23
N PRO A 85 -24.24 -3.73 16.29
CA PRO A 85 -23.30 -4.84 16.30
C PRO A 85 -21.83 -4.41 16.10
N PRO A 86 -20.87 -5.21 16.59
CA PRO A 86 -19.44 -4.88 16.50
C PRO A 86 -18.93 -4.93 15.06
N THR A 87 -18.14 -3.92 14.68
CA THR A 87 -17.49 -3.78 13.36
C THR A 87 -15.99 -4.12 13.42
N ASN A 88 -15.48 -4.57 14.56
CA ASN A 88 -14.06 -4.89 14.76
C ASN A 88 -13.67 -6.33 14.38
N TYR A 89 -14.57 -7.11 13.78
CA TYR A 89 -14.22 -8.41 13.20
C TYR A 89 -13.35 -8.20 11.95
N GLY A 90 -12.26 -8.98 11.84
CA GLY A 90 -11.35 -8.89 10.70
C GLY A 90 -11.98 -9.35 9.38
N LEU A 91 -11.28 -9.06 8.28
CA LEU A 91 -11.66 -9.52 6.94
C LEU A 91 -11.85 -11.04 6.91
N HIS A 92 -12.76 -11.52 6.07
CA HIS A 92 -13.16 -12.94 5.91
C HIS A 92 -13.86 -13.59 7.11
N HIS A 93 -14.10 -12.87 8.20
CA HIS A 93 -14.89 -13.39 9.33
C HIS A 93 -16.40 -13.40 8.97
N PRO A 94 -17.19 -14.44 9.33
CA PRO A 94 -18.63 -14.51 8.99
C PRO A 94 -19.48 -13.39 9.64
N ASN A 95 -19.00 -12.83 10.74
CA ASN A 95 -19.61 -11.68 11.41
C ASN A 95 -18.96 -10.35 11.01
N PHE A 96 -18.18 -10.31 9.93
CA PHE A 96 -17.64 -9.06 9.41
C PHE A 96 -18.79 -8.07 9.16
N ALA A 97 -18.63 -6.86 9.68
CA ALA A 97 -19.55 -5.76 9.49
C ALA A 97 -18.72 -4.49 9.26
N LEU A 98 -19.20 -3.63 8.36
CA LEU A 98 -18.54 -2.39 7.99
C LEU A 98 -19.16 -1.22 8.77
N ASP A 99 -18.32 -0.38 9.39
CA ASP A 99 -18.74 0.94 9.83
C ASP A 99 -18.82 1.91 8.65
N GLU A 100 -20.02 2.10 8.10
CA GLU A 100 -20.24 3.02 6.98
C GLU A 100 -19.99 4.49 7.35
N SER A 101 -19.99 4.83 8.66
CA SER A 101 -19.76 6.21 9.10
C SER A 101 -18.35 6.70 8.76
N VAL A 102 -17.37 5.82 8.58
CA VAL A 102 -16.00 6.20 8.20
C VAL A 102 -15.77 6.25 6.67
N MET A 103 -16.70 5.77 5.85
CA MET A 103 -16.51 5.68 4.39
C MET A 103 -16.21 7.04 3.73
N HIS A 104 -16.81 8.12 4.24
CA HIS A 104 -16.58 9.46 3.73
C HIS A 104 -15.10 9.88 3.83
N ARG A 105 -14.37 9.41 4.86
CA ARG A 105 -12.93 9.65 5.01
C ARG A 105 -12.14 8.93 3.91
N GLY A 106 -12.51 7.71 3.56
CA GLY A 106 -11.91 7.00 2.43
C GLY A 106 -12.08 7.76 1.11
N VAL A 107 -13.27 8.32 0.87
CA VAL A 107 -13.54 9.15 -0.31
C VAL A 107 -12.72 10.44 -0.28
N GLU A 108 -12.70 11.13 0.86
CA GLU A 108 -11.95 12.37 1.04
C GLU A 108 -10.44 12.16 0.81
N LEU A 109 -9.89 11.04 1.29
CA LEU A 109 -8.50 10.65 1.06
C LEU A 109 -8.21 10.53 -0.44
N HIS A 110 -9.00 9.75 -1.17
CA HIS A 110 -8.80 9.55 -2.61
C HIS A 110 -8.95 10.86 -3.40
N VAL A 111 -9.94 11.69 -3.06
CA VAL A 111 -10.13 13.01 -3.70
C VAL A 111 -8.93 13.92 -3.45
N ASN A 112 -8.42 13.99 -2.22
CA ASN A 112 -7.26 14.81 -1.90
C ASN A 112 -5.99 14.28 -2.59
N LEU A 113 -5.75 12.96 -2.59
CA LEU A 113 -4.62 12.35 -3.28
C LEU A 113 -4.65 12.69 -4.77
N ALA A 114 -5.81 12.56 -5.42
CA ALA A 114 -5.95 12.87 -6.85
C ALA A 114 -5.74 14.37 -7.14
N LEU A 115 -6.49 15.25 -6.48
CA LEU A 115 -6.45 16.69 -6.78
C LEU A 115 -5.11 17.32 -6.42
N ARG A 116 -4.55 17.00 -5.24
CA ARG A 116 -3.24 17.51 -4.82
C ARG A 116 -2.12 16.87 -5.62
N GLY A 117 -2.27 15.60 -6.01
CA GLY A 117 -1.32 14.90 -6.87
C GLY A 117 -1.21 15.56 -8.24
N LEU A 118 -2.34 15.95 -8.85
CA LEU A 118 -2.32 16.71 -10.12
C LEU A 118 -1.61 18.06 -9.98
N VAL A 119 -1.83 18.79 -8.88
CA VAL A 119 -1.12 20.06 -8.62
C VAL A 119 0.37 19.83 -8.44
N LYS A 120 0.77 18.83 -7.64
CA LYS A 120 2.18 18.46 -7.45
C LYS A 120 2.85 18.12 -8.78
N LEU A 121 2.22 17.28 -9.60
CA LEU A 121 2.75 16.91 -10.91
C LEU A 121 2.90 18.11 -11.84
N ALA A 122 1.95 19.05 -11.84
CA ALA A 122 2.06 20.28 -12.62
C ALA A 122 3.27 21.13 -12.16
N MET A 123 3.46 21.29 -10.85
CA MET A 123 4.60 22.04 -10.30
C MET A 123 5.95 21.37 -10.59
N ASP A 124 6.01 20.03 -10.54
CA ASP A 124 7.21 19.25 -10.85
C ASP A 124 7.57 19.36 -12.36
N LEU A 125 6.57 19.43 -13.24
CA LEU A 125 6.78 19.67 -14.68
C LEU A 125 7.31 21.08 -14.96
N GLU A 126 6.76 22.10 -14.28
CA GLU A 126 7.25 23.48 -14.42
C GLU A 126 8.70 23.62 -13.93
N SER A 127 9.04 23.02 -12.78
CA SER A 127 10.39 23.10 -12.22
C SER A 127 11.43 22.38 -13.10
N SER A 128 11.09 21.22 -13.66
CA SER A 128 11.98 20.51 -14.59
C SER A 128 12.24 21.28 -15.90
N SER A 129 11.23 21.98 -16.42
CA SER A 129 11.39 22.80 -17.64
C SER A 129 12.28 24.03 -17.43
N ALA A 130 12.29 24.59 -16.22
CA ALA A 130 13.14 25.74 -15.87
C ALA A 130 14.62 25.34 -15.80
N ASP A 131 14.92 24.17 -15.25
CA ASP A 131 16.29 23.62 -15.17
C ASP A 131 16.87 23.30 -16.56
N GLU A 132 16.08 22.75 -17.49
CA GLU A 132 16.55 22.51 -18.87
C GLU A 132 16.86 23.80 -19.64
N SER A 133 16.10 24.88 -19.40
CA SER A 133 16.34 26.17 -20.07
C SER A 133 17.67 26.82 -19.65
N THR A 134 18.05 26.67 -18.37
CA THR A 134 19.31 27.22 -17.85
C THR A 134 20.53 26.40 -18.22
N ALA A 135 20.37 25.09 -18.45
CA ALA A 135 21.44 24.22 -18.93
C ALA A 135 21.81 24.46 -20.41
N SER A 136 20.90 25.03 -21.22
CA SER A 136 21.14 25.38 -22.62
C SER A 136 21.85 26.73 -22.84
N GLU A 137 22.00 27.54 -21.79
CA GLU A 137 22.65 28.87 -21.85
C GLU A 137 24.12 28.87 -21.39
N LEU A 138 24.69 27.68 -21.10
CA LEU A 138 26.11 27.46 -20.77
C LEU A 138 26.82 26.66 -21.87
#